data_AF-A0A0D0U2L1-F1
#
_entry.id   AF-A0A0D0U2L1-F1
#
_cell.length_a   1.000
_cell.length_b   1.000
_cell.length_c   1.000
_cell.angle_alpha   90.00
_cell.angle_beta   90.00
_cell.angle_gamma   90.00
#
_symmetry.space_group_name_H-M   'P 1'
#
loop_
_entity.id
_entity.type
_entity.pdbx_description
1 polymer ?
#
loop_
_entity_poly.entity_id
_entity_poly.type
_entity_poly.pdbx_seq_one_letter_code
_entity_poly.pdbx_strand_id
1 'polypeptide(L)'
;MEASADAVHAPTVAGISGNPHDGAWSVALSGGYPDDIDLGYAFTYTGCGGRDLKGTKQNPKNLRTAPQTSHQSFDNPLNAALKRSAETRNPVRVIRGYKLQSRYAPLTGYRYDGLYIVEKAWMAKGLTNGLMVCRYAFKRMDHQEPLPRRDLDQDDDNNKADAAKTELSEL
;
A
#
# COMPACT_ATOMS: atom_id res chain seq x y z
N MET A 1 -7.39 -9.63 -8.07
CA MET A 1 -7.22 -11.10 -8.16
C MET A 1 -6.18 -11.45 -9.20
N GLU A 2 -6.14 -10.75 -10.34
CA GLU A 2 -5.12 -10.90 -11.39
C GLU A 2 -3.67 -10.86 -10.87
N ALA A 3 -3.28 -9.87 -10.07
CA ALA A 3 -1.91 -9.81 -9.50
C ALA A 3 -1.50 -11.04 -8.66
N SER A 4 -2.47 -11.77 -8.10
CA SER A 4 -2.25 -13.03 -7.38
C SER A 4 -2.15 -14.20 -8.34
N ALA A 5 -3.04 -14.27 -9.35
CA ALA A 5 -2.99 -15.27 -10.41
C ALA A 5 -1.68 -15.20 -11.21
N ASP A 6 -1.17 -14.00 -11.46
CA ASP A 6 0.09 -13.76 -12.18
C ASP A 6 1.34 -13.88 -11.29
N ALA A 7 1.17 -14.28 -10.02
CA ALA A 7 2.23 -14.46 -9.02
C ALA A 7 3.09 -13.20 -8.71
N VAL A 8 2.71 -12.03 -9.21
CA VAL A 8 3.38 -10.76 -8.88
C VAL A 8 3.20 -10.45 -7.39
N HIS A 9 2.00 -10.64 -6.86
CA HIS A 9 1.67 -10.53 -5.44
C HIS A 9 0.61 -11.55 -5.04
N ALA A 10 1.06 -12.64 -4.43
CA ALA A 10 0.22 -13.79 -4.11
C ALA A 10 -0.98 -13.46 -3.19
N PRO A 11 -0.87 -12.61 -2.15
CA PRO A 11 -2.02 -12.29 -1.31
C PRO A 11 -3.11 -11.51 -2.07
N THR A 12 -4.36 -11.88 -1.89
CA THR A 12 -5.50 -11.17 -2.51
C THR A 12 -5.97 -9.96 -1.70
N VAL A 13 -5.57 -9.87 -0.43
CA VAL A 13 -6.01 -8.83 0.52
C VAL A 13 -4.87 -8.18 1.27
N ALA A 14 -3.92 -8.97 1.79
CA ALA A 14 -2.80 -8.42 2.55
C ALA A 14 -1.91 -7.55 1.67
N GLY A 15 -1.40 -6.44 2.21
CA GLY A 15 -0.52 -5.54 1.45
C GLY A 15 0.93 -6.02 1.34
N ILE A 16 1.33 -7.03 2.12
CA ILE A 16 2.71 -7.54 2.20
C ILE A 16 2.69 -9.04 1.90
N SER A 17 3.62 -9.49 1.06
CA SER A 17 3.91 -10.90 0.81
C SER A 17 5.35 -11.19 1.19
N GLY A 18 5.58 -12.20 2.03
CA GLY A 18 6.92 -12.52 2.53
C GLY A 18 6.89 -13.40 3.77
N ASN A 19 8.08 -13.64 4.32
CA ASN A 19 8.25 -14.30 5.60
C ASN A 19 9.42 -13.67 6.39
N PRO A 20 9.48 -13.87 7.73
CA PRO A 20 10.53 -13.27 8.56
C PRO A 20 11.96 -13.76 8.28
N HIS A 21 12.11 -14.93 7.65
CA HIS A 21 13.41 -15.56 7.40
C HIS A 21 14.07 -15.01 6.12
N ASP A 22 13.33 -14.97 5.01
CA ASP A 22 13.84 -14.56 3.70
C ASP A 22 13.64 -13.06 3.44
N GLY A 23 12.62 -12.47 4.07
CA GLY A 23 12.17 -11.12 3.84
C GLY A 23 10.88 -11.04 3.00
N ALA A 24 10.53 -9.82 2.62
CA ALA A 24 9.40 -9.56 1.74
C ALA A 24 9.74 -9.83 0.26
N TRP A 25 8.80 -10.44 -0.45
CA TRP A 25 8.86 -10.65 -1.90
C TRP A 25 8.14 -9.55 -2.68
N SER A 26 7.01 -9.06 -2.14
CA SER A 26 6.24 -8.00 -2.78
C SER A 26 5.36 -7.20 -1.83
N VAL A 27 5.05 -5.96 -2.20
CA VAL A 27 4.11 -5.08 -1.51
C VAL A 27 3.10 -4.44 -2.46
N ALA A 28 1.90 -4.16 -1.94
CA ALA A 28 0.85 -3.43 -2.62
C ALA A 28 0.58 -2.08 -1.93
N LEU A 29 0.71 -0.99 -2.70
CA LEU A 29 0.32 0.37 -2.33
C LEU A 29 -1.11 0.64 -2.81
N SER A 30 -2.07 0.61 -1.89
CA SER A 30 -3.52 0.68 -2.23
C SER A 30 -4.28 1.80 -1.53
N GLY A 31 -3.59 2.74 -0.86
CA GLY A 31 -4.23 3.85 -0.13
C GLY A 31 -4.88 3.44 1.20
N GLY A 32 -4.42 2.34 1.80
CA GLY A 32 -5.01 1.79 3.02
C GLY A 32 -4.49 2.41 4.32
N TYR A 33 -3.42 3.19 4.28
CA TYR A 33 -2.81 3.85 5.43
C TYR A 33 -2.58 5.33 5.11
N PRO A 34 -3.11 6.27 5.93
CA PRO A 34 -2.93 7.70 5.69
C PRO A 34 -1.48 8.15 5.88
N ASP A 35 -0.68 7.34 6.57
CA ASP A 35 0.74 7.57 6.84
C ASP A 35 1.63 7.31 5.61
N ASP A 36 1.12 6.71 4.53
CA ASP A 36 1.95 6.41 3.36
C ASP A 36 2.24 7.68 2.54
N ILE A 37 3.49 7.82 2.09
CA ILE A 37 3.91 8.92 1.22
C ILE A 37 4.55 8.31 -0.02
N ASP A 38 3.97 8.56 -1.20
CA ASP A 38 4.44 8.00 -2.47
C ASP A 38 5.02 9.08 -3.39
N LEU A 39 6.35 9.07 -3.56
CA LEU A 39 7.09 9.93 -4.48
C LEU A 39 7.49 9.18 -5.77
N GLY A 40 6.91 8.00 -6.01
CA GLY A 40 7.18 7.18 -7.18
C GLY A 40 8.47 6.39 -7.02
N TYR A 41 9.61 7.03 -7.26
CA TYR A 41 10.94 6.40 -7.17
C TYR A 41 11.40 6.16 -5.73
N ALA A 42 10.73 6.80 -4.77
CA ALA A 42 10.87 6.51 -3.37
C ALA A 42 9.50 6.62 -2.70
N PHE A 43 9.29 5.88 -1.62
CA PHE A 43 8.08 6.00 -0.82
C PHE A 43 8.32 5.55 0.62
N THR A 44 7.45 6.01 1.52
CA THR A 44 7.35 5.44 2.86
C THR A 44 6.11 4.57 2.94
N TYR A 45 6.30 3.35 3.42
CA TYR A 45 5.26 2.35 3.58
C TYR A 45 4.99 2.08 5.05
N THR A 46 3.72 1.92 5.39
CA THR A 46 3.27 1.60 6.74
C THR A 46 2.99 0.10 6.87
N GLY A 47 3.49 -0.51 7.93
CA GLY A 47 3.32 -1.93 8.22
C GLY A 47 1.87 -2.32 8.44
N CYS A 48 1.64 -3.62 8.56
CA CYS A 48 0.32 -4.18 8.79
C CYS A 48 0.03 -4.36 10.30
N GLY A 49 -1.23 -4.66 10.61
CA GLY A 49 -1.70 -4.87 11.98
C GLY A 49 -2.12 -3.57 12.67
N GLY A 50 -2.33 -3.66 14.00
CA GLY A 50 -2.81 -2.54 14.81
C GLY A 50 -4.26 -2.16 14.54
N ARG A 51 -5.07 -3.05 13.95
CA ARG A 51 -6.45 -2.80 13.53
C ARG A 51 -7.37 -3.91 14.01
N ASP A 52 -8.56 -3.54 14.46
CA ASP A 52 -9.62 -4.52 14.72
C ASP A 52 -10.46 -4.73 13.46
N LEU A 53 -10.30 -5.89 12.84
CA LEU A 53 -10.98 -6.27 11.59
C LEU A 53 -12.14 -7.25 11.84
N LYS A 54 -12.51 -7.51 13.10
CA LYS A 54 -13.49 -8.55 13.45
C LYS A 54 -14.93 -8.22 13.06
N GLY A 55 -15.21 -7.00 12.58
CA GLY A 55 -16.57 -6.54 12.30
C GLY A 55 -17.42 -6.44 13.57
N THR A 56 -18.63 -5.87 13.46
CA THR A 56 -19.59 -5.83 14.57
C THR A 56 -20.83 -6.66 14.24
N LYS A 57 -21.68 -6.99 15.23
CA LYS A 57 -22.96 -7.69 14.98
C LYS A 57 -23.86 -6.94 13.99
N GLN A 58 -23.82 -5.61 14.00
CA GLN A 58 -24.62 -4.73 13.14
C GLN A 58 -23.97 -4.45 11.78
N ASN A 59 -22.63 -4.59 11.69
CA ASN A 59 -21.89 -4.49 10.43
C ASN A 59 -20.88 -5.64 10.36
N PRO A 60 -21.34 -6.87 10.05
CA PRO A 60 -20.48 -8.03 9.93
C PRO A 60 -19.70 -7.91 8.63
N LYS A 61 -18.62 -7.14 8.60
CA LYS A 61 -17.80 -7.01 7.39
C LYS A 61 -16.34 -7.36 7.63
N ASN A 62 -15.87 -8.19 6.70
CA ASN A 62 -14.55 -8.19 6.07
C ASN A 62 -14.08 -6.76 5.76
N LEU A 63 -13.73 -5.99 6.79
CA LEU A 63 -13.11 -4.68 6.60
C LEU A 63 -11.72 -4.92 6.02
N ARG A 64 -11.53 -4.58 4.74
CA ARG A 64 -10.20 -4.56 4.11
C ARG A 64 -9.31 -3.48 4.74
N THR A 65 -9.92 -2.46 5.34
CA THR A 65 -9.27 -1.35 6.03
C THR A 65 -10.13 -0.94 7.22
N ALA A 66 -9.50 -0.69 8.37
CA ALA A 66 -10.11 -0.08 9.54
C ALA A 66 -9.11 0.92 10.15
N PRO A 67 -9.56 1.93 10.92
CA PRO A 67 -8.66 2.79 11.68
C PRO A 67 -7.74 1.97 12.59
N GLN A 68 -6.56 2.51 12.85
CA GLN A 68 -5.63 1.91 13.81
C GLN A 68 -6.20 2.02 15.24
N THR A 69 -6.23 0.90 15.96
CA THR A 69 -6.74 0.77 17.34
C THR A 69 -5.67 0.34 18.33
N SER A 70 -4.50 -0.13 17.87
CA SER A 70 -3.37 -0.48 18.73
C SER A 70 -2.02 -0.27 18.04
N HIS A 71 -0.93 -0.35 18.83
CA HIS A 71 0.43 -0.29 18.29
C HIS A 71 0.72 -1.46 17.35
N GLN A 72 1.40 -1.20 16.25
CA GLN A 72 2.04 -2.26 15.47
C GLN A 72 3.32 -2.73 16.16
N SER A 73 3.77 -3.92 15.78
CA SER A 73 5.05 -4.48 16.22
C SER A 73 5.79 -5.12 15.05
N PHE A 74 7.12 -5.15 15.14
CA PHE A 74 7.97 -5.98 14.29
C PHE A 74 7.88 -7.47 14.63
N ASP A 75 7.23 -7.85 15.74
CA ASP A 75 6.93 -9.26 16.05
C ASP A 75 5.84 -9.83 15.12
N ASN A 76 5.08 -8.94 14.45
CA ASN A 76 4.18 -9.38 13.40
C ASN A 76 5.01 -9.96 12.23
N PRO A 77 4.73 -11.19 11.76
CA PRO A 77 5.57 -11.85 10.76
C PRO A 77 5.77 -11.07 9.44
N LEU A 78 4.75 -10.34 8.97
CA LEU A 78 4.86 -9.57 7.73
C LEU A 78 5.65 -8.27 7.93
N ASN A 79 5.54 -7.67 9.12
CA ASN A 79 6.39 -6.53 9.48
C ASN A 79 7.85 -6.98 9.67
N ALA A 80 8.07 -8.13 10.31
CA ALA A 80 9.38 -8.75 10.41
C ALA A 80 9.99 -9.03 9.02
N ALA A 81 9.19 -9.49 8.05
CA ALA A 81 9.64 -9.73 6.69
C ALA A 81 10.18 -8.46 6.02
N LEU A 82 9.49 -7.32 6.15
CA LEU A 82 9.99 -6.05 5.62
C LEU A 82 11.20 -5.51 6.39
N LYS A 83 11.25 -5.72 7.71
CA LYS A 83 12.44 -5.39 8.50
C LYS A 83 13.65 -6.20 8.01
N ARG A 84 13.48 -7.50 7.76
CA ARG A 84 14.50 -8.37 7.18
C ARG A 84 14.93 -7.89 5.79
N SER A 85 13.99 -7.46 4.93
CA SER A 85 14.35 -6.86 3.63
C SER A 85 15.19 -5.60 3.75
N ALA A 86 15.04 -4.80 4.83
CA ALA A 86 15.90 -3.65 5.08
C ALA A 86 17.35 -4.05 5.41
N GLU A 87 17.53 -5.22 6.03
CA GLU A 87 18.82 -5.79 6.40
C GLU A 87 19.49 -6.46 5.19
N THR A 88 18.73 -7.24 4.40
CA THR A 88 19.28 -8.00 3.26
C THR A 88 19.41 -7.19 1.98
N ARG A 89 18.65 -6.10 1.84
CA ARG A 89 18.52 -5.31 0.60
C ARG A 89 18.03 -6.12 -0.60
N ASN A 90 17.38 -7.26 -0.36
CA ASN A 90 16.79 -8.06 -1.44
C ASN A 90 15.72 -7.24 -2.18
N PRO A 91 15.62 -7.36 -3.52
CA PRO A 91 14.60 -6.68 -4.30
C PRO A 91 13.18 -7.11 -3.90
N VAL A 92 12.30 -6.13 -3.75
CA VAL A 92 10.88 -6.28 -3.45
C VAL A 92 10.07 -5.76 -4.61
N ARG A 93 9.15 -6.58 -5.14
CA ARG A 93 8.22 -6.15 -6.20
C ARG A 93 7.19 -5.18 -5.62
N VAL A 94 6.95 -4.07 -6.32
CA VAL A 94 5.96 -3.07 -5.90
C VAL A 94 4.81 -3.04 -6.89
N ILE A 95 3.60 -3.05 -6.35
CA ILE A 95 2.37 -2.89 -7.13
C ILE A 95 1.60 -1.68 -6.59
N ARG A 96 1.12 -0.81 -7.48
CA ARG A 96 0.23 0.30 -7.12
C ARG A 96 -1.20 0.01 -7.54
N GLY A 97 -2.15 0.25 -6.65
CA GLY A 97 -3.58 0.15 -6.91
C GLY A 97 -4.20 1.52 -7.19
N TYR A 98 -5.24 1.56 -8.03
CA TYR A 98 -5.87 2.80 -8.48
C TYR A 98 -6.45 3.70 -7.38
N LYS A 99 -6.79 3.14 -6.22
CA LYS A 99 -7.32 3.89 -5.07
C LYS A 99 -6.25 4.66 -4.30
N LEU A 100 -4.97 4.42 -4.59
CA LEU A 100 -3.87 5.16 -4.00
C LEU A 100 -3.94 6.63 -4.43
N GLN A 101 -3.95 7.53 -3.46
CA GLN A 101 -3.93 8.98 -3.68
C GLN A 101 -2.50 9.42 -4.02
N SER A 102 -2.07 9.10 -5.24
CA SER A 102 -0.73 9.36 -5.75
C SER A 102 -0.79 9.55 -7.25
N ARG A 103 -0.05 10.53 -7.77
CA ARG A 103 0.14 10.72 -9.22
C ARG A 103 0.74 9.51 -9.92
N TYR A 104 1.37 8.59 -9.18
CA TYR A 104 1.98 7.38 -9.73
C TYR A 104 1.03 6.19 -9.76
N ALA A 105 -0.14 6.26 -9.11
CA ALA A 105 -1.10 5.17 -9.18
C ALA A 105 -1.68 5.02 -10.59
N PRO A 106 -2.09 3.80 -11.02
CA PRO A 106 -2.81 3.63 -12.27
C PRO A 106 -4.23 4.22 -12.20
N LEU A 107 -4.84 4.49 -13.36
CA LEU A 107 -6.23 4.95 -13.43
C LEU A 107 -7.22 3.84 -13.00
N THR A 108 -6.90 2.59 -13.32
CA THR A 108 -7.73 1.42 -12.99
C THR A 108 -6.87 0.26 -12.49
N GLY A 109 -7.49 -0.64 -11.74
CA GLY A 109 -6.87 -1.91 -11.33
C GLY A 109 -5.59 -1.77 -10.51
N TYR A 110 -4.66 -2.69 -10.76
CA TYR A 110 -3.35 -2.78 -10.12
C TYR A 110 -2.26 -2.86 -11.19
N ARG A 111 -1.14 -2.16 -10.98
CA ARG A 111 0.00 -2.16 -11.92
C ARG A 111 1.28 -2.49 -11.19
N TYR A 112 2.06 -3.40 -11.76
CA TYR A 112 3.44 -3.67 -11.33
C TYR A 112 4.34 -2.50 -11.75
N ASP A 113 5.07 -1.94 -10.79
CA ASP A 113 5.90 -0.74 -10.99
C ASP A 113 7.41 -0.99 -10.80
N GLY A 114 7.79 -2.27 -10.76
CA GLY A 114 9.18 -2.70 -10.74
C GLY A 114 9.67 -3.14 -9.37
N LEU A 115 10.99 -3.26 -9.30
CA LEU A 115 11.75 -3.67 -8.14
C LEU A 115 12.24 -2.47 -7.35
N TYR A 116 12.10 -2.58 -6.03
CA TYR A 116 12.55 -1.61 -5.06
C TYR A 116 13.39 -2.31 -3.99
N ILE A 117 14.25 -1.57 -3.31
CA ILE A 117 14.93 -2.00 -2.09
C ILE A 117 14.29 -1.32 -0.88
N VAL A 118 14.26 -2.03 0.24
CA VAL A 118 13.95 -1.41 1.54
C VAL A 118 15.25 -0.83 2.08
N GLU A 119 15.34 0.48 2.20
CA GLU A 119 16.55 1.15 2.70
C GLU A 119 16.59 1.21 4.23
N LYS A 120 15.41 1.28 4.87
CA LYS A 120 15.29 1.42 6.33
C LYS A 120 13.97 0.88 6.84
N ALA A 121 13.98 0.32 8.05
CA ALA A 121 12.80 -0.03 8.84
C ALA A 121 12.90 0.62 10.23
N TRP A 122 11.82 1.23 10.73
CA TRP A 122 11.78 1.85 12.06
C TRP A 122 10.37 1.93 12.64
N MET A 123 10.25 2.18 13.94
CA MET A 123 8.98 2.51 14.59
C MET A 123 8.79 4.02 14.61
N ALA A 124 7.58 4.50 14.31
CA ALA A 124 7.22 5.92 14.38
C ALA A 124 5.82 6.12 14.93
N LYS A 125 5.51 7.32 15.45
CA LYS A 125 4.13 7.70 15.75
C LYS A 125 3.37 7.88 14.45
N GLY A 126 2.27 7.15 14.30
CA GLY A 126 1.34 7.29 13.17
C GLY A 126 0.36 8.44 13.37
N LEU A 127 -0.32 8.82 12.29
CA LEU A 127 -1.28 9.92 12.25
C LEU A 127 -2.57 9.59 13.02
N THR A 128 -2.93 8.30 13.13
CA THR A 128 -4.12 7.88 13.88
C THR A 128 -3.82 7.81 15.37
N ASN A 129 -4.31 8.77 16.14
CA ASN A 129 -4.23 8.82 17.61
C ASN A 129 -2.79 8.72 18.19
N GLY A 130 -1.76 9.02 17.39
CA GLY A 130 -0.36 8.92 17.80
C GLY A 130 0.13 7.48 18.06
N LEU A 131 -0.62 6.47 17.63
CA LEU A 131 -0.25 5.06 17.82
C LEU A 131 1.02 4.72 17.03
N MET A 132 1.92 3.97 17.66
CA MET A 132 3.14 3.50 17.00
C MET A 132 2.84 2.57 15.81
N VAL A 133 3.47 2.85 14.68
CA VAL A 133 3.42 2.08 13.43
C VAL A 133 4.82 1.66 13.01
N CYS A 134 4.92 0.52 12.33
CA CYS A 134 6.14 0.12 11.62
C CYS A 134 6.21 0.92 10.31
N ARG A 135 7.34 1.56 10.01
CA ARG A 135 7.56 2.30 8.76
C ARG A 135 8.78 1.78 8.02
N TYR A 136 8.70 1.84 6.70
CA TYR A 136 9.73 1.36 5.80
C TYR A 136 9.99 2.38 4.69
N ALA A 137 11.24 2.70 4.44
CA ALA A 137 11.65 3.56 3.33
C ALA A 137 12.02 2.67 2.15
N PHE A 138 11.34 2.86 1.03
CA PHE A 138 11.61 2.14 -0.21
C PHE A 138 12.27 3.07 -1.22
N LYS A 139 13.22 2.52 -1.98
CA LYS A 139 13.86 3.18 -3.11
C LYS A 139 13.82 2.27 -4.33
N ARG A 140 13.40 2.81 -5.48
CA ARG A 140 13.35 2.08 -6.74
C ARG A 140 14.75 1.75 -7.22
N MET A 141 14.94 0.55 -7.73
CA MET A 141 16.21 0.18 -8.38
C MET A 141 16.35 0.90 -9.72
N ASP A 142 17.59 1.20 -10.09
CA ASP A 142 17.93 1.82 -11.37
C ASP A 142 17.70 0.86 -12.55
N HIS A 143 17.85 1.37 -13.78
CA HIS A 143 17.76 0.59 -15.04
C HIS A 143 16.42 -0.13 -15.27
N GLN A 144 15.32 0.49 -14.83
CA GLN A 144 13.96 0.06 -15.12
C GLN A 144 13.23 1.18 -15.84
N GLU A 145 12.25 0.83 -16.69
CA GLU A 145 11.44 1.81 -17.42
C GLU A 145 10.88 2.91 -16.48
N PRO A 146 10.76 4.16 -16.97
CA PRO A 146 10.22 5.25 -16.17
C PRO A 146 8.82 4.95 -15.64
N LEU A 147 8.52 5.41 -14.42
CA LEU A 147 7.18 5.28 -13.86
C LEU A 147 6.17 6.16 -14.62
N PRO A 148 5.02 5.61 -15.05
CA PRO A 148 3.92 6.41 -15.57
C PRO A 148 3.40 7.39 -14.51
N ARG A 149 2.92 8.55 -14.96
CA ARG A 149 2.31 9.57 -14.10
C ARG A 149 0.93 9.92 -14.64
N ARG A 150 -0.01 10.12 -13.73
CA ARG A 150 -1.29 10.77 -14.01
C ARG A 150 -1.09 12.29 -14.02
N ASP A 151 -1.80 12.94 -14.94
CA ASP A 151 -1.99 14.38 -14.91
C ASP A 151 -3.13 14.66 -13.93
N LEU A 152 -2.77 14.95 -12.68
CA LEU A 152 -3.74 15.14 -11.59
C LEU A 152 -4.71 16.31 -11.87
N ASP A 153 -4.29 17.27 -12.69
CA ASP A 153 -5.12 18.42 -13.08
C ASP A 153 -6.28 18.04 -14.02
N GLN A 154 -6.22 16.89 -14.72
CA GLN A 154 -7.31 16.40 -15.57
C GLN A 154 -8.26 15.44 -14.84
N ASP A 155 -7.78 14.77 -13.79
CA ASP A 155 -8.55 13.78 -13.03
C ASP A 155 -9.63 14.45 -12.15
N ASP A 156 -9.37 15.64 -11.58
CA ASP A 156 -10.34 16.39 -10.78
C ASP A 156 -11.54 16.89 -11.60
N ASP A 157 -11.32 17.26 -12.86
CA ASP A 157 -12.38 17.68 -13.78
C ASP A 157 -13.25 16.50 -14.22
N ASN A 158 -12.63 15.34 -14.49
CA ASN A 158 -13.36 14.12 -14.86
C ASN A 158 -14.18 13.57 -13.68
N ASN A 159 -13.65 13.57 -12.46
CA ASN A 159 -14.37 13.09 -11.28
C ASN A 159 -15.58 13.97 -10.92
N LYS A 160 -15.47 15.30 -11.11
CA LYS A 160 -16.60 16.23 -10.95
C LYS A 160 -17.66 16.01 -12.04
N ALA A 161 -17.24 15.76 -13.27
CA ALA A 161 -18.16 15.48 -14.38
C ALA A 161 -18.92 14.16 -14.20
N ASP A 162 -18.27 13.11 -13.69
CA ASP A 162 -18.91 11.82 -13.42
C ASP A 162 -19.83 11.85 -12.18
N ALA A 163 -19.48 12.61 -11.15
CA ALA A 163 -20.37 12.86 -10.01
C ALA A 163 -21.64 13.63 -10.45
N ALA A 164 -21.48 14.67 -11.28
CA ALA A 164 -22.60 15.46 -11.80
C ALA A 164 -23.53 14.63 -12.72
N LYS A 165 -22.97 13.75 -13.55
CA LYS A 165 -23.77 12.82 -14.39
C LYS A 165 -24.54 11.80 -13.56
N THR A 166 -23.98 11.36 -12.43
CA THR A 166 -24.64 10.43 -11.52
C THR A 166 -25.85 11.09 -10.86
N GLU A 167 -25.71 12.32 -10.35
CA GLU A 167 -26.82 13.08 -9.74
C GLU A 167 -27.94 13.41 -10.74
N LEU A 168 -27.60 13.69 -12.01
CA LEU A 168 -28.58 13.93 -13.09
C LEU A 168 -29.34 12.67 -13.53
N SER A 169 -28.83 11.47 -13.22
CA SER A 169 -29.48 10.20 -13.56
C SER A 169 -30.40 9.66 -12.45
N GLU A 170 -30.36 10.27 -11.27
CA GLU A 170 -31.18 9.93 -10.11
C GLU A 170 -32.38 10.88 -9.90
N LEU A 171 -32.59 11.83 -10.84
CA LEU A 171 -33.75 12.72 -10.95
C LEU A 171 -34.69 12.25 -12.08
#